data_AF-A0A8S1IS92-F1
#
_entry.id   AF-A0A8S1IS92-F1
#
_cell.length_a   1.000
_cell.length_b   1.000
_cell.length_c   1.000
_cell.angle_alpha   90.00
_cell.angle_beta   90.00
_cell.angle_gamma   90.00
#
_symmetry.space_group_name_H-M   'P 1'
#
loop_
_entity.id
_entity.type
_entity.pdbx_description
1 polymer ?
#
loop_
_entity_poly.entity_id
_entity_poly.type
_entity_poly.pdbx_seq_one_letter_code
_entity_poly.pdbx_strand_id
1 'polypeptide(L)'
;MQQSIQDRTPLKICAADFVLVSLSFQALQQSAAGIPASVPDDVPRAPPDVTWGDDDTLLAPVRRWKPGDSTFVPPSEFPGLSYWVEAQGGAERPTGLARLGAPPGNWPATSLSAKPRREADVHAAAANGLTVKSLSTLCMRSFAGSQMSFPTGSAVRRACRSGSWTQTTAGLAPGYVQANFAALPASVAFDFMVFCHRNPKPCPLLDVTDPGCPEPRFAAPGADLRTDLPKYCILRSGEEPLEAESVVDRWREDTVGFLTGCSFTFEAAMADAGLPLRHQEQGTVVPMYKTNIACHPAGPFSGPMVVSMRPLGRSDVMRAAELTRRFPKAHGGPVHIGDPSSIGITDLDRPDFGCRAEVREGEVPVFWACGVTVQMAIRNAGLDLAITHAPGHMFVADTKDVDMLI
;
A
#
# COMPACT_ATOMS: atom_id res chain seq x y z
N MET A 1 41.73 -23.64 -58.07
CA MET A 1 41.89 -24.31 -56.76
C MET A 1 40.58 -24.07 -56.00
N GLN A 2 39.74 -25.06 -55.64
CA GLN A 2 40.00 -26.37 -54.97
C GLN A 2 40.47 -26.20 -53.52
N GLN A 3 39.98 -26.94 -52.52
CA GLN A 3 38.90 -27.95 -52.42
C GLN A 3 38.39 -27.93 -50.93
N SER A 4 37.11 -28.20 -50.59
CA SER A 4 36.54 -29.52 -50.19
C SER A 4 37.47 -30.35 -49.28
N ILE A 5 37.12 -30.85 -48.09
CA ILE A 5 36.04 -31.78 -47.64
C ILE A 5 35.76 -31.49 -46.12
N GLN A 6 34.59 -31.57 -45.45
CA GLN A 6 33.23 -32.15 -45.68
C GLN A 6 32.98 -33.55 -45.03
N ASP A 7 31.71 -33.93 -44.76
CA ASP A 7 31.23 -35.19 -44.12
C ASP A 7 31.61 -35.46 -42.64
N ARG A 8 30.85 -36.15 -41.77
CA ARG A 8 29.47 -36.73 -41.66
C ARG A 8 29.21 -36.99 -40.14
N THR A 9 28.04 -37.28 -39.55
CA THR A 9 26.62 -37.49 -39.92
C THR A 9 25.77 -37.23 -38.63
N PRO A 10 24.49 -36.79 -38.67
CA PRO A 10 23.72 -36.53 -37.46
C PRO A 10 23.24 -37.80 -36.72
N LEU A 11 23.29 -37.76 -35.38
CA LEU A 11 22.65 -38.74 -34.48
C LEU A 11 21.28 -38.23 -33.99
N LYS A 12 20.38 -39.17 -33.69
CA LYS A 12 18.95 -38.93 -33.44
C LYS A 12 18.46 -39.90 -32.37
N ILE A 13 17.56 -39.44 -31.47
CA ILE A 13 16.89 -40.25 -30.43
C ILE A 13 17.88 -40.61 -29.28
N CYS A 14 17.51 -40.63 -27.99
CA CYS A 14 16.18 -40.70 -27.37
C CYS A 14 15.85 -39.50 -26.44
N ALA A 15 14.56 -39.32 -26.17
CA ALA A 15 14.07 -38.37 -25.18
C ALA A 15 14.05 -38.99 -23.78
N ALA A 16 14.54 -38.22 -22.79
CA ALA A 16 14.27 -38.38 -21.37
C ALA A 16 14.42 -36.99 -20.71
N ASP A 17 13.45 -36.64 -19.87
CA ASP A 17 13.52 -35.74 -18.72
C ASP A 17 14.34 -34.43 -18.84
N PHE A 18 13.65 -33.32 -19.12
CA PHE A 18 13.33 -32.29 -18.10
C PHE A 18 12.40 -31.24 -18.72
N VAL A 19 11.11 -31.31 -18.40
CA VAL A 19 10.05 -30.42 -18.92
C VAL A 19 9.50 -29.54 -17.80
N LEU A 20 9.15 -28.29 -18.13
CA LEU A 20 8.50 -27.34 -17.22
C LEU A 20 7.22 -27.94 -16.63
N VAL A 21 7.14 -28.04 -15.31
CA VAL A 21 5.91 -28.42 -14.60
C VAL A 21 5.03 -27.19 -14.42
N SER A 22 4.26 -26.86 -15.45
CA SER A 22 3.01 -26.11 -15.28
C SER A 22 1.91 -27.09 -14.89
N LEU A 23 1.28 -26.88 -13.74
CA LEU A 23 0.18 -27.72 -13.25
C LEU A 23 -1.12 -26.92 -13.21
N SER A 24 -1.90 -27.04 -14.27
CA SER A 24 -3.31 -26.63 -14.32
C SER A 24 -4.22 -27.76 -13.83
N PHE A 25 -5.41 -27.42 -13.32
CA PHE A 25 -6.41 -28.38 -12.84
C PHE A 25 -6.90 -29.33 -13.96
N GLN A 26 -6.48 -30.61 -13.95
CA GLN A 26 -7.22 -31.69 -14.64
C GLN A 26 -6.88 -33.15 -14.22
N ALA A 27 -6.39 -33.37 -13.00
CA ALA A 27 -5.88 -34.69 -12.56
C ALA A 27 -6.49 -35.23 -11.25
N LEU A 28 -7.81 -35.09 -11.04
CA LEU A 28 -8.47 -35.55 -9.81
C LEU A 28 -9.89 -36.15 -10.02
N GLN A 29 -10.06 -36.95 -11.09
CA GLN A 29 -11.37 -37.55 -11.41
C GLN A 29 -11.35 -39.06 -11.79
N GLN A 30 -10.24 -39.79 -11.56
CA GLN A 30 -10.14 -41.23 -11.82
C GLN A 30 -9.44 -42.02 -10.70
N SER A 31 -10.16 -42.26 -9.60
CA SER A 31 -9.78 -43.25 -8.57
C SER A 31 -10.98 -43.88 -7.85
N ALA A 32 -12.17 -43.86 -8.46
CA ALA A 32 -13.40 -44.40 -7.89
C ALA A 32 -13.50 -45.93 -8.01
N ALA A 33 -12.65 -46.68 -7.29
CA ALA A 33 -12.67 -48.14 -7.28
C ALA A 33 -12.17 -48.80 -5.97
N GLY A 34 -13.07 -48.95 -4.98
CA GLY A 34 -13.00 -50.03 -3.99
C GLY A 34 -12.95 -49.65 -2.49
N ILE A 35 -13.52 -50.55 -1.66
CA ILE A 35 -13.34 -50.69 -0.19
C ILE A 35 -14.16 -49.62 0.61
N PRO A 36 -14.88 -49.98 1.71
CA PRO A 36 -16.26 -50.44 1.62
C PRO A 36 -17.27 -49.58 2.41
N ALA A 37 -18.55 -49.95 2.39
CA ALA A 37 -19.63 -49.17 3.01
C ALA A 37 -19.83 -49.45 4.51
N SER A 38 -19.38 -48.53 5.39
CA SER A 38 -20.08 -48.11 6.61
C SER A 38 -19.28 -47.03 7.37
N VAL A 39 -19.85 -45.83 7.55
CA VAL A 39 -19.36 -44.76 8.43
C VAL A 39 -20.59 -44.16 9.16
N PRO A 40 -20.53 -43.80 10.46
CA PRO A 40 -21.70 -43.32 11.19
C PRO A 40 -22.28 -41.99 10.69
N ASP A 41 -23.60 -41.83 10.82
CA ASP A 41 -24.34 -40.62 10.47
C ASP A 41 -24.15 -39.49 11.50
N ASP A 42 -22.97 -38.87 11.53
CA ASP A 42 -22.71 -37.67 12.36
C ASP A 42 -21.66 -36.71 11.73
N VAL A 43 -21.79 -36.45 10.42
CA VAL A 43 -20.99 -35.43 9.71
C VAL A 43 -21.93 -34.54 8.88
N PRO A 44 -21.99 -33.22 9.12
CA PRO A 44 -22.88 -32.32 8.38
C PRO A 44 -22.44 -32.19 6.91
N ARG A 45 -23.34 -32.51 5.98
CA ARG A 45 -23.13 -32.28 4.54
C ARG A 45 -23.55 -30.86 4.18
N ALA A 46 -22.79 -30.23 3.28
CA ALA A 46 -23.17 -28.95 2.69
C ALA A 46 -24.47 -29.06 1.86
N PRO A 47 -25.30 -28.00 1.80
CA PRO A 47 -26.50 -27.98 0.97
C PRO A 47 -26.15 -27.96 -0.55
N PRO A 48 -27.07 -28.36 -1.45
CA PRO A 48 -26.71 -28.77 -2.82
C PRO A 48 -26.27 -27.67 -3.79
N ASP A 49 -26.46 -26.40 -3.44
CA ASP A 49 -26.54 -25.29 -4.40
C ASP A 49 -25.25 -24.44 -4.49
N VAL A 50 -24.06 -25.06 -4.36
CA VAL A 50 -22.76 -24.37 -4.45
C VAL A 50 -21.93 -24.88 -5.63
N THR A 51 -21.80 -24.05 -6.67
CA THR A 51 -20.86 -24.23 -7.78
C THR A 51 -19.63 -23.35 -7.57
N TRP A 52 -18.44 -23.95 -7.56
CA TRP A 52 -17.16 -23.26 -7.52
C TRP A 52 -16.79 -22.73 -8.92
N GLY A 53 -16.09 -21.60 -8.97
CA GLY A 53 -15.47 -21.06 -10.19
C GLY A 53 -13.95 -21.17 -10.14
N ASP A 54 -13.29 -21.20 -11.30
CA ASP A 54 -11.89 -21.62 -11.46
C ASP A 54 -10.81 -20.71 -10.81
N ASP A 55 -11.20 -19.59 -10.18
CA ASP A 55 -10.33 -18.61 -9.49
C ASP A 55 -10.51 -18.61 -7.95
N ASP A 56 -10.99 -19.71 -7.35
CA ASP A 56 -11.13 -19.91 -5.88
C ASP A 56 -11.88 -18.79 -5.10
N THR A 57 -12.76 -18.05 -5.78
CA THR A 57 -13.51 -16.93 -5.21
C THR A 57 -14.95 -17.31 -4.86
N LEU A 58 -15.35 -16.99 -3.62
CA LEU A 58 -16.70 -17.25 -3.10
C LEU A 58 -17.75 -16.32 -3.73
N LEU A 59 -18.32 -16.77 -4.86
CA LEU A 59 -19.47 -16.11 -5.51
C LEU A 59 -20.77 -16.37 -4.76
N ALA A 60 -20.98 -15.66 -3.64
CA ALA A 60 -22.27 -15.63 -2.96
C ALA A 60 -23.33 -14.97 -3.87
N PRO A 61 -24.49 -15.62 -4.13
CA PRO A 61 -25.49 -15.09 -5.05
C PRO A 61 -26.20 -13.87 -4.46
N VAL A 62 -26.15 -12.73 -5.15
CA VAL A 62 -26.77 -11.46 -4.73
C VAL A 62 -28.30 -11.54 -4.81
N ARG A 63 -28.94 -12.01 -3.74
CA ARG A 63 -30.41 -11.94 -3.58
C ARG A 63 -30.87 -10.48 -3.46
N ARG A 64 -31.59 -10.00 -4.47
CA ARG A 64 -32.40 -8.77 -4.37
C ARG A 64 -33.67 -9.06 -3.57
N TRP A 65 -33.79 -8.46 -2.39
CA TRP A 65 -35.03 -8.44 -1.60
C TRP A 65 -36.04 -7.44 -2.15
N LYS A 66 -37.32 -7.58 -1.77
CA LYS A 66 -38.39 -6.62 -2.09
C LYS A 66 -39.09 -6.15 -0.80
N PRO A 67 -39.71 -4.96 -0.79
CA PRO A 67 -40.52 -4.53 0.35
C PRO A 67 -41.72 -5.48 0.55
N GLY A 68 -41.79 -6.15 1.70
CA GLY A 68 -42.90 -7.02 2.08
C GLY A 68 -42.49 -8.30 2.82
N ASP A 69 -41.26 -8.79 2.60
CA ASP A 69 -40.79 -10.03 3.25
C ASP A 69 -40.55 -9.82 4.76
N SER A 70 -41.22 -10.62 5.60
CA SER A 70 -41.39 -10.34 7.04
C SER A 70 -40.55 -11.19 8.00
N THR A 71 -39.39 -11.70 7.55
CA THR A 71 -38.42 -12.39 8.40
C THR A 71 -36.98 -11.98 8.08
N PHE A 72 -36.40 -11.06 8.85
CA PHE A 72 -34.95 -10.85 8.92
C PHE A 72 -34.42 -11.44 10.24
N VAL A 73 -33.52 -12.40 10.12
CA VAL A 73 -32.70 -12.91 11.23
C VAL A 73 -31.24 -12.76 10.78
N PRO A 74 -30.41 -11.97 11.49
CA PRO A 74 -29.02 -11.77 11.09
C PRO A 74 -28.20 -13.05 11.36
N PRO A 75 -27.33 -13.48 10.42
CA PRO A 75 -26.45 -14.64 10.63
C PRO A 75 -25.35 -14.29 11.64
N SER A 76 -25.33 -14.98 12.78
CA SER A 76 -24.47 -14.65 13.94
C SER A 76 -23.04 -15.20 13.87
N GLU A 77 -22.57 -15.64 12.70
CA GLU A 77 -21.34 -16.45 12.57
C GLU A 77 -20.17 -15.78 11.81
N PHE A 78 -20.32 -14.51 11.42
CA PHE A 78 -19.25 -13.74 10.72
C PHE A 78 -18.90 -12.42 11.43
N PRO A 79 -18.07 -12.46 12.50
CA PRO A 79 -17.57 -11.25 13.14
C PRO A 79 -16.55 -10.52 12.25
N GLY A 80 -16.94 -9.37 11.68
CA GLY A 80 -16.00 -8.49 10.96
C GLY A 80 -16.59 -7.67 9.79
N LEU A 81 -17.83 -7.96 9.35
CA LEU A 81 -18.45 -7.29 8.19
C LEU A 81 -19.55 -6.30 8.60
N SER A 82 -19.22 -5.01 8.59
CA SER A 82 -20.20 -3.92 8.71
C SER A 82 -20.94 -3.72 7.38
N TYR A 83 -22.26 -3.88 7.38
CA TYR A 83 -23.12 -3.69 6.20
C TYR A 83 -23.95 -2.40 6.28
N TRP A 84 -24.21 -1.79 5.13
CA TRP A 84 -25.11 -0.64 4.99
C TRP A 84 -26.40 -1.08 4.29
N VAL A 85 -27.54 -0.52 4.72
CA VAL A 85 -28.85 -0.69 4.06
C VAL A 85 -29.25 0.65 3.45
N GLU A 86 -29.37 0.71 2.13
CA GLU A 86 -29.80 1.90 1.41
C GLU A 86 -31.30 1.86 1.13
N ALA A 87 -32.06 2.80 1.72
CA ALA A 87 -33.51 2.91 1.54
C ALA A 87 -33.84 3.87 0.38
N GLN A 88 -34.03 3.33 -0.83
CA GLN A 88 -34.33 4.14 -2.01
C GLN A 88 -35.84 4.39 -2.23
N GLY A 89 -36.23 5.66 -2.11
CA GLY A 89 -37.23 6.28 -2.99
C GLY A 89 -38.72 6.20 -2.62
N GLY A 90 -39.41 7.34 -2.71
CA GLY A 90 -40.87 7.43 -2.59
C GLY A 90 -41.33 8.88 -2.44
N ALA A 91 -41.70 9.55 -3.54
CA ALA A 91 -42.09 10.96 -3.54
C ALA A 91 -43.57 11.14 -3.90
N GLU A 92 -44.42 11.31 -2.90
CA GLU A 92 -45.82 11.75 -3.07
C GLU A 92 -46.18 12.87 -2.09
N ARG A 93 -47.05 13.79 -2.54
CA ARG A 93 -47.75 14.75 -1.67
C ARG A 93 -49.23 14.39 -1.60
N PRO A 94 -49.78 14.19 -0.40
CA PRO A 94 -51.17 14.54 -0.13
C PRO A 94 -51.29 15.87 0.63
N THR A 95 -52.42 16.55 0.43
CA THR A 95 -52.86 17.71 1.22
C THR A 95 -53.68 17.26 2.44
N GLY A 96 -53.58 17.98 3.56
CA GLY A 96 -54.47 17.74 4.72
C GLY A 96 -54.05 18.48 5.99
N LEU A 97 -55.03 18.97 6.76
CA LEU A 97 -54.79 19.58 8.08
C LEU A 97 -55.09 18.58 9.20
N ALA A 98 -54.24 18.57 10.23
CA ALA A 98 -54.66 18.36 11.61
C ALA A 98 -53.71 19.13 12.56
N ARG A 99 -54.23 19.69 13.65
CA ARG A 99 -53.45 20.31 14.74
C ARG A 99 -53.55 19.44 15.99
N LEU A 100 -52.51 19.46 16.84
CA LEU A 100 -52.48 19.41 18.33
C LEU A 100 -51.10 18.88 18.79
N GLY A 101 -50.36 19.51 19.71
CA GLY A 101 -50.51 20.86 20.27
C GLY A 101 -49.54 21.19 21.42
N ALA A 102 -48.94 22.39 21.38
CA ALA A 102 -48.31 23.13 22.50
C ALA A 102 -46.87 22.68 22.94
N PRO A 103 -46.09 23.52 23.67
CA PRO A 103 -44.90 24.14 23.04
C PRO A 103 -43.65 24.21 24.00
N PRO A 104 -42.77 25.25 24.09
CA PRO A 104 -41.32 24.99 24.07
C PRO A 104 -40.48 25.54 25.26
N GLY A 105 -39.18 25.20 25.30
CA GLY A 105 -38.13 25.94 26.00
C GLY A 105 -36.81 25.83 25.21
N ASN A 106 -36.23 26.92 24.71
CA ASN A 106 -35.37 27.88 25.42
C ASN A 106 -34.19 27.23 26.16
N TRP A 107 -32.97 27.40 25.62
CA TRP A 107 -31.84 28.18 26.19
C TRP A 107 -30.74 28.31 25.09
N PRO A 108 -29.72 29.17 25.21
CA PRO A 108 -29.39 30.06 24.09
C PRO A 108 -28.04 29.77 23.41
N ALA A 109 -27.88 30.31 22.20
CA ALA A 109 -26.56 30.49 21.60
C ALA A 109 -25.79 31.61 22.33
N THR A 110 -24.56 31.34 22.75
CA THR A 110 -23.62 32.37 23.23
C THR A 110 -22.30 32.30 22.47
N SER A 111 -22.02 33.34 21.71
CA SER A 111 -20.73 33.54 21.05
C SER A 111 -19.64 33.86 22.08
N LEU A 112 -18.50 33.15 22.03
CA LEU A 112 -17.28 33.56 22.72
C LEU A 112 -16.09 33.57 21.77
N SER A 113 -15.69 34.77 21.34
CA SER A 113 -14.46 35.03 20.60
C SER A 113 -13.40 35.63 21.54
N ALA A 114 -12.33 34.90 21.87
CA ALA A 114 -11.14 35.47 22.51
C ALA A 114 -9.88 34.60 22.30
N LYS A 115 -9.00 35.13 21.44
CA LYS A 115 -7.52 35.01 21.27
C LYS A 115 -6.68 34.07 22.18
N PRO A 116 -5.54 33.57 21.67
CA PRO A 116 -4.76 32.49 22.28
C PRO A 116 -4.07 32.85 23.60
N ARG A 117 -3.85 31.83 24.44
CA ARG A 117 -2.93 31.88 25.59
C ARG A 117 -1.50 31.51 25.15
N ARG A 118 -0.51 31.96 25.94
CA ARG A 118 0.92 31.82 25.66
C ARG A 118 1.46 30.45 26.08
N GLU A 119 2.61 30.08 25.51
CA GLU A 119 3.43 28.97 25.94
C GLU A 119 4.01 29.20 27.35
N ALA A 120 3.82 28.24 28.24
CA ALA A 120 4.56 28.03 29.49
C ALA A 120 4.27 26.60 30.01
N ASP A 121 5.15 26.10 30.88
CA ASP A 121 4.89 25.05 31.87
C ASP A 121 4.45 23.63 31.40
N VAL A 122 5.37 22.86 30.78
CA VAL A 122 5.52 21.43 31.15
C VAL A 122 6.98 20.96 31.09
N HIS A 123 7.62 20.79 32.25
CA HIS A 123 8.88 20.04 32.40
C HIS A 123 8.95 19.39 33.80
N ALA A 124 8.51 18.13 33.93
CA ALA A 124 8.95 17.15 34.96
C ALA A 124 8.11 15.86 34.95
N ALA A 125 8.49 14.87 34.15
CA ALA A 125 8.17 13.44 34.38
C ALA A 125 9.00 12.58 33.39
N ALA A 126 10.01 11.87 33.89
CA ALA A 126 10.85 10.99 33.06
C ALA A 126 10.93 9.58 33.67
N ALA A 127 10.34 8.61 32.97
CA ALA A 127 10.58 7.19 33.13
C ALA A 127 10.21 6.46 31.83
N ASN A 128 11.01 5.46 31.43
CA ASN A 128 10.73 4.50 30.35
C ASN A 128 10.44 5.11 28.95
N GLY A 129 11.14 6.20 28.58
CA GLY A 129 10.97 6.88 27.30
C GLY A 129 11.75 6.28 26.13
N LEU A 130 11.14 5.37 25.36
CA LEU A 130 11.46 5.20 23.93
C LEU A 130 10.63 6.20 23.11
N THR A 131 10.99 7.49 23.16
CA THR A 131 10.24 8.53 22.45
C THR A 131 10.62 8.58 20.98
N VAL A 132 9.72 8.10 20.11
CA VAL A 132 9.83 8.27 18.64
C VAL A 132 9.79 9.76 18.30
N LYS A 133 10.95 10.39 18.10
CA LYS A 133 11.10 11.86 17.97
C LYS A 133 11.99 12.34 16.81
N SER A 134 12.19 11.51 15.78
CA SER A 134 12.97 11.87 14.57
C SER A 134 12.23 11.80 13.24
N LEU A 135 10.97 11.33 13.20
CA LEU A 135 10.15 11.30 11.97
C LEU A 135 9.09 12.42 11.90
N SER A 136 8.86 13.17 12.99
CA SER A 136 7.83 14.22 13.09
C SER A 136 8.22 15.58 12.53
N THR A 137 9.49 15.77 12.12
CA THR A 137 10.11 17.10 11.99
C THR A 137 10.65 17.38 10.58
N LEU A 138 10.03 16.81 9.54
CA LEU A 138 10.28 17.22 8.15
C LEU A 138 8.99 17.59 7.42
N CYS A 139 8.37 18.69 7.87
CA CYS A 139 7.40 19.44 7.09
C CYS A 139 8.12 20.09 5.89
N MET A 140 8.33 19.31 4.83
CA MET A 140 8.87 19.81 3.57
C MET A 140 7.88 20.80 2.96
N ARG A 141 8.25 22.08 2.95
CA ARG A 141 7.54 23.11 2.19
C ARG A 141 7.67 22.78 0.70
N SER A 142 6.59 22.39 0.03
CA SER A 142 6.63 22.28 -1.42
C SER A 142 6.76 23.68 -2.03
N PHE A 143 7.69 23.86 -2.96
CA PHE A 143 7.90 25.12 -3.64
C PHE A 143 7.05 25.17 -4.91
N ALA A 144 6.18 26.18 -5.00
CA ALA A 144 5.52 26.55 -6.25
C ALA A 144 6.53 27.22 -7.20
N GLY A 145 7.33 26.40 -7.88
CA GLY A 145 8.19 26.77 -8.99
C GLY A 145 7.98 25.81 -10.16
N SER A 146 8.45 26.17 -11.37
CA SER A 146 8.32 25.31 -12.55
C SER A 146 9.03 23.98 -12.30
N GLN A 147 8.27 22.88 -12.13
CA GLN A 147 8.82 21.58 -11.84
C GLN A 147 9.78 21.13 -12.95
N MET A 148 11.02 20.85 -12.57
CA MET A 148 11.97 20.22 -13.46
C MET A 148 11.47 18.81 -13.78
N SER A 149 11.27 18.50 -15.06
CA SER A 149 10.84 17.17 -15.52
C SER A 149 11.90 16.55 -16.42
N PHE A 150 12.10 15.25 -16.24
CA PHE A 150 13.04 14.41 -16.96
C PHE A 150 12.28 13.44 -17.88
N PRO A 151 12.76 13.14 -19.09
CA PRO A 151 12.03 12.32 -20.07
C PRO A 151 12.01 10.81 -19.73
N THR A 152 12.86 10.35 -18.81
CA THR A 152 12.99 8.94 -18.43
C THR A 152 13.38 8.80 -16.95
N GLY A 153 12.99 7.71 -16.30
CA GLY A 153 13.53 7.35 -14.97
C GLY A 153 15.06 7.27 -14.99
N SER A 154 15.63 6.62 -16.00
CA SER A 154 17.07 6.62 -16.31
C SER A 154 17.73 8.01 -16.33
N ALA A 155 17.02 9.06 -16.75
CA ALA A 155 17.53 10.44 -16.71
C ALA A 155 17.50 11.05 -15.30
N VAL A 156 16.46 10.76 -14.49
CA VAL A 156 16.44 11.14 -13.06
C VAL A 156 17.58 10.46 -12.31
N ARG A 157 17.75 9.15 -12.50
CA ARG A 157 18.81 8.36 -11.87
C ARG A 157 20.21 8.90 -12.19
N ARG A 158 20.48 9.25 -13.45
CA ARG A 158 21.74 9.93 -13.84
C ARG A 158 21.93 11.28 -13.15
N ALA A 159 20.87 12.06 -12.97
CA ALA A 159 20.94 13.35 -12.30
C ALA A 159 21.22 13.23 -10.80
N CYS A 160 20.68 12.19 -10.15
CA CYS A 160 21.00 11.84 -8.77
C CYS A 160 22.44 11.32 -8.64
N ARG A 161 22.85 10.38 -9.49
CA ARG A 161 24.21 9.79 -9.53
C ARG A 161 25.32 10.84 -9.69
N SER A 162 25.05 11.95 -10.36
CA SER A 162 26.01 13.06 -10.54
C SER A 162 25.97 14.13 -9.45
N GLY A 163 25.09 14.00 -8.44
CA GLY A 163 24.81 15.05 -7.46
C GLY A 163 24.08 16.28 -8.00
N SER A 164 23.69 16.28 -9.29
CA SER A 164 22.96 17.41 -9.90
C SER A 164 21.49 17.51 -9.47
N TRP A 165 20.96 16.44 -8.87
CA TRP A 165 19.64 16.44 -8.23
C TRP A 165 19.69 15.71 -6.88
N THR A 166 19.45 16.43 -5.78
CA THR A 166 19.41 15.91 -4.40
C THR A 166 18.08 16.20 -3.68
N GLN A 167 17.06 16.65 -4.42
CA GLN A 167 15.73 16.99 -3.87
C GLN A 167 14.70 15.86 -4.09
N THR A 168 13.44 16.10 -3.69
CA THR A 168 12.31 15.19 -3.89
C THR A 168 12.18 14.68 -5.33
N THR A 169 11.76 13.42 -5.52
CA THR A 169 11.50 12.84 -6.85
C THR A 169 10.05 12.97 -7.32
N ALA A 170 9.16 13.52 -6.48
CA ALA A 170 7.74 13.69 -6.81
C ALA A 170 7.55 14.48 -8.13
N GLY A 171 6.88 13.86 -9.12
CA GLY A 171 6.59 14.47 -10.41
C GLY A 171 7.75 14.51 -11.43
N LEU A 172 8.98 14.07 -11.09
CA LEU A 172 10.15 14.26 -11.96
C LEU A 172 10.10 13.51 -13.29
N ALA A 173 9.51 12.33 -13.36
CA ALA A 173 9.38 11.56 -14.61
C ALA A 173 7.96 10.98 -14.70
N PRO A 174 6.98 11.75 -15.21
CA PRO A 174 5.60 11.28 -15.35
C PRO A 174 5.51 10.01 -16.20
N GLY A 175 4.69 9.06 -15.76
CA GLY A 175 4.52 7.76 -16.43
C GLY A 175 5.61 6.73 -16.12
N TYR A 176 6.54 7.00 -15.18
CA TYR A 176 7.54 6.05 -14.68
C TYR A 176 7.35 5.78 -13.18
N VAL A 177 7.38 4.50 -12.81
CA VAL A 177 7.13 4.05 -11.44
C VAL A 177 8.18 4.59 -10.49
N GLN A 178 7.72 5.15 -9.37
CA GLN A 178 8.57 5.49 -8.24
C GLN A 178 8.49 4.40 -7.18
N ALA A 179 9.63 3.88 -6.76
CA ALA A 179 9.76 2.79 -5.81
C ALA A 179 10.32 3.28 -4.47
N ASN A 180 9.70 2.81 -3.39
CA ASN A 180 10.31 2.78 -2.07
C ASN A 180 11.50 1.82 -2.13
N PHE A 181 12.67 2.27 -1.69
CA PHE A 181 13.89 1.44 -1.62
C PHE A 181 14.23 1.08 -0.17
N ALA A 182 14.69 -0.16 0.02
CA ALA A 182 15.39 -0.66 1.20
C ALA A 182 16.57 -1.55 0.79
N ALA A 183 17.63 -1.63 1.61
CA ALA A 183 18.68 -2.64 1.48
C ALA A 183 19.06 -3.21 2.86
N LEU A 184 19.22 -4.52 2.91
CA LEU A 184 19.30 -5.32 4.15
C LEU A 184 20.38 -6.42 4.01
N PRO A 185 20.94 -6.94 5.12
CA PRO A 185 21.81 -8.11 5.10
C PRO A 185 21.10 -9.37 4.57
N ALA A 186 21.82 -10.20 3.81
CA ALA A 186 21.30 -11.44 3.22
C ALA A 186 20.75 -12.42 4.28
N SER A 187 21.28 -12.38 5.51
CA SER A 187 20.82 -13.17 6.65
C SER A 187 19.36 -12.92 7.06
N VAL A 188 18.80 -11.75 6.73
CA VAL A 188 17.38 -11.40 6.99
C VAL A 188 16.58 -11.14 5.70
N ALA A 189 17.24 -11.19 4.53
CA ALA A 189 16.61 -10.94 3.23
C ALA A 189 15.46 -11.91 2.91
N PHE A 190 15.59 -13.19 3.29
CA PHE A 190 14.52 -14.18 3.10
C PHE A 190 13.29 -13.87 3.95
N ASP A 191 13.47 -13.58 5.24
CA ASP A 191 12.37 -13.18 6.14
C ASP A 191 11.68 -11.90 5.66
N PHE A 192 12.44 -10.95 5.09
CA PHE A 192 11.87 -9.74 4.51
C PHE A 192 11.04 -10.03 3.25
N MET A 193 11.48 -10.93 2.37
CA MET A 193 10.66 -11.39 1.23
C MET A 193 9.37 -12.07 1.70
N VAL A 194 9.45 -12.91 2.74
CA VAL A 194 8.27 -13.55 3.35
C VAL A 194 7.35 -12.51 4.00
N PHE A 195 7.90 -11.46 4.64
CA PHE A 195 7.12 -10.34 5.17
C PHE A 195 6.38 -9.59 4.06
N CYS A 196 7.06 -9.25 2.95
CA CYS A 196 6.43 -8.60 1.80
C CYS A 196 5.35 -9.48 1.17
N HIS A 197 5.63 -10.78 0.97
CA HIS A 197 4.67 -11.74 0.42
C HIS A 197 3.42 -11.93 1.31
N ARG A 198 3.59 -11.93 2.63
CA ARG A 198 2.46 -11.99 3.59
C ARG A 198 1.70 -10.67 3.72
N ASN A 199 2.28 -9.55 3.29
CA ASN A 199 1.69 -8.21 3.40
C ASN A 199 1.77 -7.46 2.05
N PRO A 200 1.25 -8.02 0.94
CA PRO A 200 1.53 -7.51 -0.40
C PRO A 200 0.94 -6.12 -0.66
N LYS A 201 -0.08 -5.72 0.13
CA LYS A 201 -0.75 -4.42 0.01
C LYS A 201 0.10 -3.25 0.56
N PRO A 202 0.60 -3.26 1.81
CA PRO A 202 1.58 -2.26 2.25
C PRO A 202 2.99 -2.47 1.67
N CYS A 203 3.35 -3.69 1.29
CA CYS A 203 4.70 -4.07 0.84
C CYS A 203 4.71 -4.68 -0.58
N PRO A 204 4.19 -3.99 -1.62
CA PRO A 204 4.10 -4.53 -2.97
C PRO A 204 5.48 -4.61 -3.62
N LEU A 205 6.09 -5.80 -3.62
CA LEU A 205 7.45 -6.02 -4.12
C LEU A 205 7.53 -5.90 -5.65
N LEU A 206 8.52 -5.16 -6.13
CA LEU A 206 8.77 -4.91 -7.56
C LEU A 206 10.05 -5.58 -8.06
N ASP A 207 11.13 -5.50 -7.27
CA ASP A 207 12.46 -6.02 -7.64
C ASP A 207 13.26 -6.40 -6.37
N VAL A 208 14.17 -7.35 -6.51
CA VAL A 208 15.12 -7.83 -5.50
C VAL A 208 16.46 -8.09 -6.16
N THR A 209 17.55 -7.52 -5.65
CA THR A 209 18.89 -7.72 -6.22
C THR A 209 19.55 -9.01 -5.71
N ASP A 210 20.50 -9.53 -6.48
CA ASP A 210 21.42 -10.57 -5.98
C ASP A 210 22.24 -10.02 -4.78
N PRO A 211 22.59 -10.82 -3.76
CA PRO A 211 23.45 -10.38 -2.67
C PRO A 211 24.76 -9.75 -3.17
N GLY A 212 25.08 -8.56 -2.66
CA GLY A 212 26.23 -7.76 -3.07
C GLY A 212 26.03 -6.99 -4.39
N CYS A 213 25.06 -7.37 -5.21
CA CYS A 213 24.75 -6.67 -6.45
C CYS A 213 23.83 -5.46 -6.19
N PRO A 214 24.18 -4.23 -6.65
CA PRO A 214 23.34 -3.04 -6.49
C PRO A 214 22.38 -2.80 -7.68
N GLU A 215 22.31 -3.71 -8.65
CA GLU A 215 21.55 -3.56 -9.89
C GLU A 215 20.13 -4.15 -9.77
N PRO A 216 19.05 -3.33 -9.84
CA PRO A 216 17.68 -3.79 -9.91
C PRO A 216 17.35 -4.22 -11.35
N ARG A 217 17.71 -5.47 -11.68
CA ARG A 217 17.74 -6.00 -13.05
C ARG A 217 16.38 -5.97 -13.77
N PHE A 218 15.27 -5.98 -13.04
CA PHE A 218 13.92 -6.06 -13.61
C PHE A 218 13.23 -4.69 -13.68
N ALA A 219 13.45 -3.82 -12.68
CA ALA A 219 12.87 -2.48 -12.64
C ALA A 219 13.68 -1.44 -13.43
N ALA A 220 15.00 -1.58 -13.50
CA ALA A 220 15.90 -0.62 -14.15
C ALA A 220 17.32 -1.20 -14.43
N PRO A 221 17.51 -1.93 -15.54
CA PRO A 221 18.82 -2.40 -15.98
C PRO A 221 19.89 -1.28 -16.04
N GLY A 222 21.12 -1.58 -15.59
CA GLY A 222 22.22 -0.61 -15.52
C GLY A 222 22.09 0.49 -14.45
N ALA A 223 21.07 0.41 -13.59
CA ALA A 223 20.96 1.27 -12.41
C ALA A 223 21.88 0.79 -11.26
N ASP A 224 22.16 1.70 -10.33
CA ASP A 224 22.99 1.44 -9.15
C ASP A 224 22.32 2.01 -7.89
N LEU A 225 21.71 1.13 -7.09
CA LEU A 225 20.98 1.49 -5.86
C LEU A 225 21.84 2.15 -4.77
N ARG A 226 23.15 2.30 -4.98
CA ARG A 226 24.06 3.01 -4.06
C ARG A 226 24.17 4.50 -4.37
N THR A 227 23.75 4.93 -5.56
CA THR A 227 23.92 6.31 -6.08
C THR A 227 22.74 6.87 -6.89
N ASP A 228 21.81 6.04 -7.36
CA ASP A 228 20.73 6.47 -8.26
C ASP A 228 19.50 7.11 -7.58
N LEU A 229 19.46 7.13 -6.24
CA LEU A 229 18.49 7.88 -5.45
C LEU A 229 19.11 9.18 -4.94
N PRO A 230 18.34 10.30 -4.85
CA PRO A 230 18.89 11.59 -4.44
C PRO A 230 19.23 11.68 -2.95
N LYS A 231 18.64 10.82 -2.10
CA LYS A 231 18.97 10.75 -0.67
C LYS A 231 18.56 9.42 -0.03
N TYR A 232 19.41 8.94 0.87
CA TYR A 232 19.29 7.72 1.66
C TYR A 232 19.06 8.04 3.15
N CYS A 233 18.51 7.07 3.86
CA CYS A 233 18.34 7.06 5.31
C CYS A 233 18.96 5.77 5.86
N ILE A 234 20.00 5.91 6.67
CA ILE A 234 20.74 4.81 7.28
C ILE A 234 20.16 4.56 8.67
N LEU A 235 19.81 3.31 8.93
CA LEU A 235 19.15 2.85 10.15
C LEU A 235 20.04 1.83 10.87
N ARG A 236 20.12 1.95 12.20
CA ARG A 236 20.78 0.98 13.07
C ARG A 236 20.03 0.86 14.40
N SER A 237 20.15 -0.28 15.05
CA SER A 237 19.54 -0.55 16.35
C SER A 237 20.01 0.47 17.41
N GLY A 238 19.06 1.22 17.98
CA GLY A 238 19.33 2.20 19.05
C GLY A 238 20.00 3.52 18.64
N GLU A 239 20.37 3.72 17.36
CA GLU A 239 20.88 4.99 16.84
C GLU A 239 19.77 5.81 16.17
N GLU A 240 19.90 7.14 16.15
CA GLU A 240 19.02 8.00 15.36
C GLU A 240 19.38 7.90 13.85
N PRO A 241 18.39 8.04 12.93
CA PRO A 241 18.63 7.88 11.50
C PRO A 241 19.61 8.90 10.93
N LEU A 242 20.57 8.41 10.14
CA LEU A 242 21.56 9.25 9.45
C LEU A 242 21.18 9.42 7.97
N GLU A 243 21.02 10.66 7.51
CA GLU A 243 20.86 10.95 6.08
C GLU A 243 22.20 10.83 5.34
N ALA A 244 22.18 10.39 4.09
CA ALA A 244 23.34 10.38 3.20
C ALA A 244 22.93 10.58 1.72
N GLU A 245 23.85 11.08 0.88
CA GLU A 245 23.64 11.26 -0.57
C GLU A 245 24.16 10.07 -1.39
N SER A 246 24.89 9.15 -0.75
CA SER A 246 25.41 7.90 -1.33
C SER A 246 25.60 6.86 -0.24
N VAL A 247 25.54 5.58 -0.58
CA VAL A 247 25.77 4.45 0.33
C VAL A 247 26.77 3.43 -0.21
N VAL A 248 27.62 3.83 -1.15
CA VAL A 248 28.67 2.98 -1.76
C VAL A 248 29.63 2.40 -0.70
N ASP A 249 29.94 3.18 0.34
CA ASP A 249 30.81 2.80 1.46
C ASP A 249 30.12 1.91 2.52
N ARG A 250 28.80 1.71 2.41
CA ARG A 250 27.97 0.92 3.33
C ARG A 250 27.40 -0.33 2.69
N TRP A 251 27.46 -0.44 1.36
CA TRP A 251 27.06 -1.63 0.61
C TRP A 251 28.11 -2.72 0.74
N ARG A 252 27.69 -3.90 1.22
CA ARG A 252 28.54 -5.06 1.48
C ARG A 252 28.27 -6.18 0.48
N GLU A 253 29.15 -7.18 0.44
CA GLU A 253 28.98 -8.40 -0.36
C GLU A 253 27.73 -9.21 0.02
N ASP A 254 27.20 -9.03 1.24
CA ASP A 254 25.95 -9.64 1.71
C ASP A 254 24.72 -8.71 1.60
N THR A 255 24.84 -7.51 1.01
CA THR A 255 23.72 -6.55 0.95
C THR A 255 22.76 -6.90 -0.19
N VAL A 256 21.48 -7.11 0.16
CA VAL A 256 20.36 -7.34 -0.77
C VAL A 256 19.52 -6.08 -0.87
N GLY A 257 19.32 -5.57 -2.09
CA GLY A 257 18.45 -4.43 -2.38
C GLY A 257 17.02 -4.86 -2.69
N PHE A 258 16.06 -4.06 -2.25
CA PHE A 258 14.62 -4.28 -2.42
C PHE A 258 13.95 -3.00 -2.94
N LEU A 259 13.12 -3.16 -3.97
CA LEU A 259 12.24 -2.11 -4.46
C LEU A 259 10.78 -2.51 -4.25
N THR A 260 10.00 -1.68 -3.57
CA THR A 260 8.54 -1.86 -3.41
C THR A 260 7.78 -0.66 -3.98
N GLY A 261 6.59 -0.88 -4.52
CA GLY A 261 5.77 0.19 -5.12
C GLY A 261 5.39 1.31 -4.15
N CYS A 262 4.92 2.42 -4.72
CA CYS A 262 4.53 3.63 -4.01
C CYS A 262 3.19 4.16 -4.55
N SER A 263 2.42 4.87 -3.72
CA SER A 263 1.14 5.47 -4.11
C SER A 263 1.24 6.49 -5.24
N PHE A 264 2.43 7.02 -5.54
CA PHE A 264 2.63 8.03 -6.60
C PHE A 264 2.14 7.56 -7.98
N THR A 265 2.30 6.26 -8.30
CA THR A 265 1.80 5.64 -9.53
C THR A 265 0.26 5.76 -9.66
N PHE A 266 -0.50 5.50 -8.59
CA PHE A 266 -1.95 5.68 -8.64
C PHE A 266 -2.39 7.13 -8.43
N GLU A 267 -1.59 7.98 -7.77
CA GLU A 267 -1.89 9.42 -7.68
C GLU A 267 -1.86 10.10 -9.05
N ALA A 268 -0.93 9.72 -9.94
CA ALA A 268 -0.95 10.18 -11.32
C ALA A 268 -2.27 9.80 -12.02
N ALA A 269 -2.66 8.51 -11.94
CA ALA A 269 -3.92 8.05 -12.53
C ALA A 269 -5.17 8.66 -11.88
N MET A 270 -5.15 9.00 -10.59
CA MET A 270 -6.21 9.75 -9.91
C MET A 270 -6.30 11.19 -10.44
N ALA A 271 -5.16 11.88 -10.60
CA ALA A 271 -5.10 13.24 -11.14
C ALA A 271 -5.56 13.28 -12.60
N ASP A 272 -5.13 12.34 -13.45
CA ASP A 272 -5.58 12.19 -14.84
C ASP A 272 -7.10 11.91 -14.94
N ALA A 273 -7.66 11.20 -13.96
CA ALA A 273 -9.10 11.01 -13.84
C ALA A 273 -9.83 12.26 -13.31
N GLY A 274 -9.14 13.31 -12.87
CA GLY A 274 -9.73 14.49 -12.24
C GLY A 274 -10.26 14.25 -10.82
N LEU A 275 -9.73 13.25 -10.11
CA LEU A 275 -10.04 13.01 -8.70
C LEU A 275 -9.16 13.94 -7.82
N PRO A 276 -9.72 14.62 -6.81
CA PRO A 276 -8.96 15.59 -6.02
C PRO A 276 -7.89 14.93 -5.15
N LEU A 277 -6.75 15.60 -5.01
CA LEU A 277 -5.60 15.17 -4.21
C LEU A 277 -5.20 16.32 -3.28
N ARG A 278 -5.92 16.40 -2.15
CA ARG A 278 -5.86 17.47 -1.14
C ARG A 278 -4.43 17.90 -0.77
N HIS A 279 -3.50 16.95 -0.60
CA HIS A 279 -2.11 17.26 -0.25
C HIS A 279 -1.34 17.95 -1.39
N GLN A 280 -1.62 17.57 -2.65
CA GLN A 280 -1.05 18.23 -3.83
C GLN A 280 -1.63 19.64 -3.99
N GLU A 281 -2.96 19.80 -3.85
CA GLU A 281 -3.62 21.12 -3.84
C GLU A 281 -3.05 22.07 -2.76
N GLN A 282 -2.64 21.52 -1.60
CA GLN A 282 -2.08 22.28 -0.48
C GLN A 282 -0.55 22.44 -0.54
N GLY A 283 0.15 21.81 -1.50
CA GLY A 283 1.62 21.85 -1.56
C GLY A 283 2.31 21.15 -0.38
N THR A 284 1.79 19.99 0.01
CA THR A 284 2.17 19.27 1.25
C THR A 284 2.44 17.78 1.03
N VAL A 285 3.11 17.14 1.98
CA VAL A 285 3.27 15.68 2.02
C VAL A 285 1.98 15.04 2.53
N VAL A 286 1.48 14.00 1.85
CA VAL A 286 0.26 13.27 2.23
C VAL A 286 0.28 12.84 3.71
N PRO A 287 -0.82 13.02 4.48
CA PRO A 287 -0.88 12.56 5.87
C PRO A 287 -0.84 11.04 5.94
N MET A 288 -0.04 10.52 6.87
CA MET A 288 0.13 9.09 7.11
C MET A 288 0.02 8.77 8.60
N TYR A 289 -0.58 7.62 8.91
CA TYR A 289 -0.94 7.21 10.27
C TYR A 289 -0.60 5.74 10.49
N LYS A 290 -0.11 5.38 11.67
CA LYS A 290 -0.08 3.99 12.14
C LYS A 290 -1.50 3.56 12.50
N THR A 291 -1.91 2.38 12.04
CA THR A 291 -3.21 1.80 12.39
C THR A 291 -3.11 0.82 13.56
N ASN A 292 -4.26 0.36 14.06
CA ASN A 292 -4.36 -0.82 14.92
C ASN A 292 -4.24 -2.15 14.15
N ILE A 293 -4.16 -2.12 12.80
CA ILE A 293 -4.09 -3.32 11.95
C ILE A 293 -2.65 -3.83 11.95
N ALA A 294 -2.40 -4.98 12.57
CA ALA A 294 -1.08 -5.61 12.54
C ALA A 294 -0.77 -6.22 11.17
N CYS A 295 0.46 -6.04 10.68
CA CYS A 295 1.01 -6.84 9.60
C CYS A 295 1.33 -8.26 10.07
N HIS A 296 1.15 -9.25 9.20
CA HIS A 296 1.53 -10.63 9.45
C HIS A 296 3.07 -10.73 9.54
N PRO A 297 3.66 -11.12 10.68
CA PRO A 297 5.11 -11.06 10.87
C PRO A 297 5.85 -12.14 10.09
N ALA A 298 7.16 -11.92 9.87
CA ALA A 298 8.10 -12.93 9.37
C ALA A 298 9.52 -12.62 9.86
N GLY A 299 10.20 -13.62 10.43
CA GLY A 299 11.49 -13.43 11.11
C GLY A 299 11.43 -12.27 12.12
N PRO A 300 12.36 -11.30 12.04
CA PRO A 300 12.34 -10.11 12.91
C PRO A 300 11.34 -9.03 12.46
N PHE A 301 10.77 -9.12 11.26
CA PHE A 301 9.91 -8.08 10.69
C PHE A 301 8.47 -8.18 11.21
N SER A 302 8.03 -7.12 11.87
CA SER A 302 6.69 -7.00 12.47
C SER A 302 6.30 -5.53 12.64
N GLY A 303 5.01 -5.23 12.79
CA GLY A 303 4.53 -3.88 13.09
C GLY A 303 3.08 -3.62 12.68
N PRO A 304 2.53 -2.44 12.99
CA PRO A 304 1.25 -1.98 12.44
C PRO A 304 1.40 -1.59 10.96
N MET A 305 0.33 -1.77 10.20
CA MET A 305 0.20 -1.19 8.87
C MET A 305 0.14 0.34 8.98
N VAL A 306 0.94 1.03 8.18
CA VAL A 306 0.84 2.48 8.00
C VAL A 306 -0.02 2.76 6.77
N VAL A 307 -0.98 3.66 6.93
CA VAL A 307 -1.87 4.10 5.84
C VAL A 307 -1.61 5.57 5.48
N SER A 308 -1.85 5.90 4.21
CA SER A 308 -1.90 7.28 3.70
C SER A 308 -3.36 7.68 3.46
N MET A 309 -3.77 8.85 3.95
CA MET A 309 -5.15 9.34 3.88
C MET A 309 -5.31 10.40 2.78
N ARG A 310 -6.37 10.30 1.98
CA ARG A 310 -6.82 11.35 1.06
C ARG A 310 -8.32 11.56 1.28
N PRO A 311 -8.79 12.78 1.58
CA PRO A 311 -10.22 13.06 1.66
C PRO A 311 -10.81 13.21 0.26
N LEU A 312 -11.98 12.61 0.03
CA LEU A 312 -12.67 12.59 -1.26
C LEU A 312 -14.15 12.92 -1.10
N GLY A 313 -14.75 13.59 -2.08
CA GLY A 313 -16.20 13.75 -2.15
C GLY A 313 -16.91 12.39 -2.24
N ARG A 314 -18.12 12.26 -1.69
CA ARG A 314 -18.86 10.97 -1.65
C ARG A 314 -19.06 10.32 -3.04
N SER A 315 -19.17 11.12 -4.11
CA SER A 315 -19.21 10.67 -5.50
C SER A 315 -17.92 10.00 -5.98
N ASP A 316 -16.79 10.45 -5.44
CA ASP A 316 -15.45 10.15 -5.94
C ASP A 316 -14.85 8.93 -5.25
N VAL A 317 -15.30 8.61 -4.02
CA VAL A 317 -14.82 7.46 -3.22
C VAL A 317 -14.85 6.16 -4.02
N MET A 318 -15.98 5.82 -4.66
CA MET A 318 -16.11 4.58 -5.44
C MET A 318 -15.23 4.59 -6.69
N ARG A 319 -15.16 5.73 -7.39
CA ARG A 319 -14.34 5.89 -8.61
C ARG A 319 -12.85 5.80 -8.30
N ALA A 320 -12.41 6.39 -7.19
CA ALA A 320 -11.05 6.25 -6.68
C ALA A 320 -10.76 4.82 -6.23
N ALA A 321 -11.70 4.15 -5.54
CA ALA A 321 -11.52 2.77 -5.10
C ALA A 321 -11.38 1.79 -6.29
N GLU A 322 -12.23 1.92 -7.31
CA GLU A 322 -12.17 1.12 -8.53
C GLU A 322 -10.87 1.37 -9.31
N LEU A 323 -10.53 2.65 -9.57
CA LEU A 323 -9.32 3.04 -10.28
C LEU A 323 -8.06 2.54 -9.58
N THR A 324 -7.93 2.77 -8.27
CA THR A 324 -6.73 2.37 -7.51
C THR A 324 -6.63 0.86 -7.34
N ARG A 325 -7.75 0.11 -7.32
CA ARG A 325 -7.74 -1.38 -7.29
C ARG A 325 -6.98 -1.99 -8.47
N ARG A 326 -6.91 -1.29 -9.60
CA ARG A 326 -6.17 -1.74 -10.81
C ARG A 326 -4.66 -1.67 -10.70
N PHE A 327 -4.11 -1.11 -9.61
CA PHE A 327 -2.66 -1.01 -9.38
C PHE A 327 -2.21 -1.85 -8.17
N PRO A 328 -2.36 -3.20 -8.17
CA PRO A 328 -2.02 -4.03 -7.02
C PRO A 328 -0.55 -3.91 -6.59
N LYS A 329 0.35 -3.68 -7.56
CA LYS A 329 1.78 -3.42 -7.33
C LYS A 329 2.10 -2.01 -6.79
N ALA A 330 1.10 -1.15 -6.59
CA ALA A 330 1.22 0.18 -6.00
C ALA A 330 0.21 0.39 -4.85
N HIS A 331 0.08 -0.61 -3.96
CA HIS A 331 -0.86 -0.66 -2.82
C HIS A 331 -2.34 -0.92 -3.17
N GLY A 332 -2.74 -0.87 -4.44
CA GLY A 332 -4.08 -1.23 -4.89
C GLY A 332 -5.19 -0.32 -4.35
N GLY A 333 -6.39 -0.88 -4.15
CA GLY A 333 -7.55 -0.14 -3.64
C GLY A 333 -7.44 0.21 -2.15
N PRO A 334 -8.34 1.06 -1.61
CA PRO A 334 -8.34 1.44 -0.19
C PRO A 334 -8.25 0.25 0.77
N VAL A 335 -7.57 0.45 1.90
CA VAL A 335 -7.62 -0.42 3.08
C VAL A 335 -8.87 -0.10 3.90
N HIS A 336 -9.26 1.18 3.97
CA HIS A 336 -10.40 1.65 4.76
C HIS A 336 -11.04 2.90 4.15
N ILE A 337 -12.33 3.10 4.44
CA ILE A 337 -13.15 4.24 4.00
C ILE A 337 -14.01 4.68 5.19
N GLY A 338 -14.00 5.97 5.53
CA GLY A 338 -14.87 6.52 6.58
C GLY A 338 -14.20 6.56 7.96
N ASP A 339 -14.90 6.10 9.00
CA ASP A 339 -14.56 6.37 10.41
C ASP A 339 -13.10 5.97 10.77
N PRO A 340 -12.21 6.94 11.03
CA PRO A 340 -10.80 6.68 11.32
C PRO A 340 -10.58 5.88 12.61
N SER A 341 -11.51 5.96 13.57
CA SER A 341 -11.36 5.33 14.88
C SER A 341 -11.37 3.80 14.80
N SER A 342 -12.10 3.23 13.83
CA SER A 342 -12.15 1.78 13.57
C SER A 342 -10.78 1.18 13.23
N ILE A 343 -9.91 1.95 12.56
CA ILE A 343 -8.51 1.58 12.26
C ILE A 343 -7.50 2.17 13.26
N GLY A 344 -7.98 2.62 14.44
CA GLY A 344 -7.15 3.10 15.55
C GLY A 344 -6.71 4.56 15.47
N ILE A 345 -7.17 5.32 14.46
CA ILE A 345 -6.77 6.72 14.27
C ILE A 345 -7.77 7.62 15.00
N THR A 346 -7.36 8.21 16.12
CA THR A 346 -8.23 9.03 16.98
C THR A 346 -8.29 10.51 16.61
N ASP A 347 -7.33 11.00 15.81
CA ASP A 347 -7.19 12.41 15.46
C ASP A 347 -6.57 12.54 14.06
N LEU A 348 -7.33 13.09 13.11
CA LEU A 348 -6.86 13.32 11.74
C LEU A 348 -5.95 14.55 11.62
N ASP A 349 -6.05 15.52 12.54
CA ASP A 349 -5.25 16.73 12.53
C ASP A 349 -3.80 16.47 12.99
N ARG A 350 -3.52 15.27 13.51
CA ARG A 350 -2.22 14.82 14.03
C ARG A 350 -1.72 13.53 13.35
N PRO A 351 -1.36 13.56 12.06
CA PRO A 351 -0.71 12.42 11.41
C PRO A 351 0.63 12.07 12.07
N ASP A 352 0.99 10.79 12.03
CA ASP A 352 2.28 10.30 12.52
C ASP A 352 3.43 10.71 11.58
N PHE A 353 3.15 10.80 10.27
CA PHE A 353 4.12 11.19 9.25
C PHE A 353 3.44 12.05 8.17
N GLY A 354 4.22 12.93 7.52
CA GLY A 354 3.69 13.86 6.52
C GLY A 354 3.01 15.07 7.15
N CYS A 355 2.09 15.70 6.41
CA CYS A 355 1.41 16.93 6.81
C CYS A 355 -0.09 16.71 6.96
N ARG A 356 -0.72 17.43 7.89
CA ARG A 356 -2.19 17.51 8.02
C ARG A 356 -2.83 17.93 6.69
N ALA A 357 -3.80 17.15 6.22
CA ALA A 357 -4.70 17.55 5.14
C ALA A 357 -5.98 18.22 5.70
N GLU A 358 -6.56 19.16 4.96
CA GLU A 358 -7.91 19.67 5.24
C GLU A 358 -8.97 18.68 4.73
N VAL A 359 -9.81 18.17 5.63
CA VAL A 359 -11.04 17.44 5.28
C VAL A 359 -12.21 18.43 5.30
N ARG A 360 -12.90 18.59 4.17
CA ARG A 360 -14.00 19.56 4.01
C ARG A 360 -15.36 18.92 4.27
N GLU A 361 -16.38 19.76 4.46
CA GLU A 361 -17.77 19.32 4.57
C GLU A 361 -18.19 18.49 3.34
N GLY A 362 -18.85 17.36 3.58
CA GLY A 362 -19.20 16.39 2.53
C GLY A 362 -18.06 15.47 2.03
N GLU A 363 -16.79 15.70 2.41
CA GLU A 363 -15.68 14.78 2.12
C GLU A 363 -15.66 13.59 3.11
N VAL A 364 -15.09 12.47 2.66
CA VAL A 364 -14.88 11.25 3.43
C VAL A 364 -13.38 10.93 3.40
N PRO A 365 -12.72 10.68 4.55
CA PRO A 365 -11.33 10.24 4.56
C PRO A 365 -11.25 8.79 4.04
N VAL A 366 -10.38 8.58 3.05
CA VAL A 366 -10.10 7.27 2.46
C VAL A 366 -8.63 6.93 2.65
N PHE A 367 -8.35 5.68 3.04
CA PHE A 367 -7.04 5.25 3.52
C PHE A 367 -6.49 4.14 2.63
N TRP A 368 -5.29 4.34 2.08
CA TRP A 368 -4.53 3.33 1.32
C TRP A 368 -3.34 2.85 2.14
N ALA A 369 -2.92 1.59 1.94
CA ALA A 369 -1.68 1.12 2.53
C ALA A 369 -0.49 1.96 2.01
N CYS A 370 0.58 2.05 2.80
CA CYS A 370 1.72 2.90 2.48
C CYS A 370 3.06 2.19 2.72
N GLY A 371 4.03 2.44 1.84
CA GLY A 371 5.41 1.94 1.93
C GLY A 371 6.16 2.34 3.22
N VAL A 372 5.70 3.34 3.99
CA VAL A 372 6.22 3.62 5.34
C VAL A 372 6.04 2.43 6.30
N THR A 373 5.12 1.51 6.01
CA THR A 373 5.00 0.21 6.70
C THR A 373 6.30 -0.61 6.61
N VAL A 374 6.99 -0.59 5.46
CA VAL A 374 8.31 -1.22 5.28
C VAL A 374 9.35 -0.57 6.20
N GLN A 375 9.39 0.76 6.25
CA GLN A 375 10.31 1.49 7.13
C GLN A 375 10.06 1.19 8.62
N MET A 376 8.79 1.01 9.01
CA MET A 376 8.44 0.60 10.38
C MET A 376 8.84 -0.84 10.68
N ALA A 377 8.58 -1.78 9.78
CA ALA A 377 8.99 -3.18 9.95
C ALA A 377 10.51 -3.33 10.06
N ILE A 378 11.29 -2.59 9.26
CA ILE A 378 12.76 -2.56 9.31
C ILE A 378 13.28 -1.97 10.62
N ARG A 379 12.65 -0.90 11.14
CA ARG A 379 13.01 -0.31 12.44
C ARG A 379 12.69 -1.26 13.60
N ASN A 380 11.54 -1.92 13.57
CA ASN A 380 11.14 -2.90 14.58
C ASN A 380 12.01 -4.16 14.57
N ALA A 381 12.58 -4.53 13.42
CA ALA A 381 13.52 -5.63 13.29
C ALA A 381 14.89 -5.38 13.97
N GLY A 382 15.19 -4.14 14.40
CA GLY A 382 16.32 -3.83 15.28
C GLY A 382 17.71 -4.17 14.71
N LEU A 383 17.88 -4.07 13.39
CA LEU A 383 19.07 -4.52 12.66
C LEU A 383 20.31 -3.64 12.91
N ASP A 384 21.50 -4.25 12.92
CA ASP A 384 22.81 -3.57 13.04
C ASP A 384 23.08 -2.58 11.89
N LEU A 385 22.52 -2.84 10.72
CA LEU A 385 22.52 -1.97 9.57
C LEU A 385 21.32 -2.28 8.68
N ALA A 386 20.53 -1.26 8.38
CA ALA A 386 19.62 -1.23 7.25
C ALA A 386 19.75 0.12 6.55
N ILE A 387 19.43 0.15 5.26
CA ILE A 387 19.42 1.38 4.45
C ILE A 387 18.02 1.48 3.84
N THR A 388 17.46 2.69 3.79
CA THR A 388 16.30 3.01 2.95
C THR A 388 16.56 4.24 2.12
N HIS A 389 15.66 4.56 1.20
CA HIS A 389 15.51 5.93 0.71
C HIS A 389 15.13 6.89 1.86
N ALA A 390 15.43 8.18 1.74
CA ALA A 390 14.84 9.21 2.60
C ALA A 390 13.41 9.55 2.14
N PRO A 391 12.50 10.00 3.03
CA PRO A 391 11.13 10.36 2.64
C PRO A 391 11.10 11.37 1.49
N GLY A 392 10.35 11.08 0.42
CA GLY A 392 10.28 11.92 -0.78
C GLY A 392 11.41 11.72 -1.80
N HIS A 393 12.44 10.94 -1.50
CA HIS A 393 13.64 10.77 -2.32
C HIS A 393 13.69 9.34 -2.93
N MET A 394 12.61 8.93 -3.60
CA MET A 394 12.40 7.57 -4.09
C MET A 394 13.29 7.20 -5.27
N PHE A 395 13.44 5.90 -5.52
CA PHE A 395 14.04 5.39 -6.76
C PHE A 395 13.05 5.56 -7.92
N VAL A 396 13.53 6.00 -9.09
CA VAL A 396 12.68 6.11 -10.30
C VAL A 396 13.08 5.01 -11.28
N ALA A 397 12.20 4.02 -11.44
CA ALA A 397 12.38 2.85 -12.29
C ALA A 397 12.26 3.22 -13.79
N ASP A 398 12.60 2.27 -14.67
CA ASP A 398 12.28 2.39 -16.10
C ASP A 398 10.93 1.74 -16.44
N THR A 399 10.39 0.89 -15.55
CA THR A 399 9.01 0.37 -15.59
C THR A 399 7.99 1.51 -15.63
N LYS A 400 6.96 1.38 -16.47
CA LYS A 400 5.91 2.40 -16.62
C LYS A 400 4.79 2.23 -15.62
N ASP A 401 4.13 3.34 -15.29
CA ASP A 401 2.93 3.31 -14.46
C ASP A 401 1.81 2.48 -15.11
N VAL A 402 1.76 2.44 -16.45
CA VAL A 402 0.81 1.59 -17.21
C VAL A 402 1.16 0.09 -17.15
N ASP A 403 2.41 -0.28 -16.86
CA ASP A 403 2.83 -1.69 -16.72
C ASP A 403 2.42 -2.27 -15.34
N MET A 404 1.94 -1.41 -14.44
CA MET A 404 1.42 -1.77 -13.12
C MET A 404 -0.10 -1.98 -13.10
N LEU A 405 -0.78 -1.80 -14.24
CA LEU A 405 -2.21 -2.02 -14.41
C LEU A 405 -2.58 -3.51 -14.52
N ILE A 406 -3.76 -3.83 -14.01
CA ILE A 406 -4.56 -5.03 -14.34
C ILE A 406 -5.94 -4.63 -14.90
#